data_AF-A0A2E8RAS0-F1
#
_entry.id   AF-A0A2E8RAS0-F1
#
_cell.length_a   1.000
_cell.length_b   1.000
_cell.length_c   1.000
_cell.angle_alpha   90.00
_cell.angle_beta   90.00
_cell.angle_gamma   90.00
#
_symmetry.space_group_name_H-M   'P 1'
#
loop_
_entity.id
_entity.type
_entity.pdbx_description
1 polymer ?
#
loop_
_entity_poly.entity_id
_entity_poly.type
_entity_poly.pdbx_seq_one_letter_code
_entity_poly.pdbx_strand_id
1 'polypeptide(L)' 'MSTNQEAIEYIKATAKDNEVKFIRLWFTDILGNLKGFAITYEELDNTLNRGM' A
#
# COMPACT_ATOMS: atom_id res chain seq x y z
N MET A 1 -8.75 -15.71 -12.97
CA MET A 1 -7.96 -15.24 -11.81
C MET A 1 -8.37 -13.81 -11.55
N SER A 2 -8.78 -13.48 -10.32
CA SER A 2 -9.14 -12.11 -9.96
C SER A 2 -7.88 -11.24 -10.05
N THR A 3 -7.88 -10.29 -10.98
CA THR A 3 -6.75 -9.45 -11.39
C THR A 3 -6.02 -8.71 -10.25
N ASN A 4 -6.61 -8.66 -9.05
CA ASN A 4 -6.03 -8.00 -7.87
C ASN A 4 -5.06 -8.88 -7.07
N GLN A 5 -5.16 -10.22 -7.11
CA GLN A 5 -4.35 -11.07 -6.22
C GLN A 5 -2.88 -11.08 -6.63
N GLU A 6 -2.62 -11.19 -7.94
CA GLU A 6 -1.26 -11.16 -8.51
C GLU A 6 -0.58 -9.81 -8.25
N ALA A 7 -1.33 -8.71 -8.32
CA ALA A 7 -0.82 -7.39 -8.01
C ALA A 7 -0.41 -7.23 -6.54
N ILE A 8 -1.22 -7.75 -5.61
CA ILE A 8 -0.93 -7.73 -4.17
C ILE A 8 0.35 -8.54 -3.87
N GLU A 9 0.47 -9.73 -4.45
CA GLU A 9 1.66 -10.57 -4.28
C GLU A 9 2.91 -9.90 -4.85
N TYR A 10 2.81 -9.30 -6.04
CA TYR A 10 3.89 -8.55 -6.66
C TYR A 10 4.38 -7.39 -5.79
N ILE A 11 3.45 -6.59 -5.23
CA ILE A 11 3.79 -5.45 -4.36
C ILE A 11 4.46 -5.95 -3.08
N LYS A 12 3.96 -7.03 -2.46
CA LYS A 12 4.55 -7.61 -1.24
C LYS A 12 5.95 -8.15 -1.48
N ALA A 13 6.15 -8.89 -2.57
CA ALA A 13 7.46 -9.40 -2.96
C ALA A 13 8.45 -8.24 -3.17
N THR A 14 8.03 -7.23 -3.94
CA THR A 14 8.86 -6.04 -4.22
C THR A 14 9.22 -5.28 -2.94
N ALA A 15 8.25 -5.06 -2.04
CA ALA A 15 8.49 -4.35 -0.79
C ALA A 15 9.44 -5.13 0.14
N LYS A 16 9.34 -6.47 0.16
CA LYS A 16 10.24 -7.34 0.90
C LYS A 16 11.66 -7.34 0.33
N ASP A 17 11.80 -7.51 -0.99
CA ASP A 17 13.09 -7.58 -1.68
C ASP A 17 13.89 -6.27 -1.57
N ASN A 18 13.19 -5.15 -1.44
CA ASN A 18 13.79 -3.82 -1.25
C ASN A 18 13.90 -3.40 0.23
N GLU A 19 13.63 -4.30 1.18
CA GLU A 19 13.67 -4.03 2.63
C GLU A 19 12.90 -2.76 3.04
N VAL A 20 11.74 -2.53 2.41
CA VAL A 20 10.93 -1.32 2.63
C VAL A 20 10.36 -1.34 4.04
N LYS A 21 10.73 -0.35 4.84
CA LYS A 21 10.25 -0.21 6.23
C LYS A 21 8.89 0.49 6.32
N PHE A 22 8.67 1.48 5.46
CA PHE A 22 7.47 2.32 5.47
C PHE A 22 6.99 2.59 4.05
N ILE A 23 5.67 2.56 3.87
CA ILE A 23 5.00 2.87 2.60
C ILE A 23 4.08 4.04 2.86
N ARG A 24 4.18 5.08 2.03
CA ARG A 24 3.37 6.27 2.15
C ARG A 24 2.27 6.27 1.11
N LEU A 25 1.03 6.16 1.57
CA LEU A 25 -0.15 6.17 0.73
C LEU A 25 -0.65 7.61 0.61
N TRP A 26 -0.73 8.09 -0.62
CA TRP A 26 -1.12 9.45 -0.95
C TRP A 26 -2.53 9.50 -1.51
N PHE A 27 -3.29 10.51 -1.13
CA PHE A 27 -4.60 10.81 -1.68
C PHE A 27 -4.84 12.33 -1.62
N THR A 28 -5.76 12.82 -2.44
CA THR A 28 -6.21 14.21 -2.40
C THR A 28 -7.51 14.32 -1.62
N ASP A 29 -7.64 15.32 -0.76
CA ASP A 29 -8.93 15.61 -0.14
C ASP A 29 -9.89 16.34 -1.11
N ILE A 30 -11.12 16.61 -0.66
CA ILE A 30 -12.17 17.26 -1.47
C ILE A 30 -11.82 18.69 -1.89
N LEU A 31 -10.83 19.32 -1.24
CA LEU A 31 -10.33 20.66 -1.57
C LEU A 31 -9.08 20.59 -2.47
N GLY A 32 -8.64 19.39 -2.85
CA GLY A 32 -7.48 19.15 -3.71
C GLY A 32 -6.14 19.13 -2.98
N ASN A 33 -6.12 19.14 -1.64
CA ASN A 33 -4.86 19.10 -0.90
C ASN A 33 -4.29 17.68 -0.89
N LEU A 34 -3.00 17.54 -1.19
CA LEU A 34 -2.27 16.27 -1.07
C LEU A 34 -2.11 15.89 0.40
N LYS A 35 -2.69 14.76 0.78
CA LYS A 35 -2.54 14.13 2.09
C LYS A 35 -1.92 12.76 1.93
N GLY A 36 -1.22 12.30 2.96
CA GLY A 36 -0.74 10.94 2.97
C GLY A 36 -0.45 10.44 4.37
N PHE A 37 -0.60 9.14 4.53
CA PHE A 37 -0.29 8.42 5.77
C PHE A 37 0.76 7.36 5.49
N ALA A 38 1.51 7.00 6.53
CA ALA A 38 2.53 5.96 6.45
C ALA A 38 1.99 4.69 7.11
N ILE A 39 2.25 3.56 6.46
CA ILE A 39 2.05 2.22 6.99
C ILE A 39 3.39 1.49 7.04
N THR A 40 3.49 0.49 7.91
CA THR A 40 4.60 -0.45 7.95
C THR A 40 4.42 -1.57 6.91
N TYR A 41 5.49 -2.30 6.62
CA TYR A 41 5.41 -3.50 5.78
C TYR A 41 4.44 -4.55 6.35
N GLU A 42 4.34 -4.66 7.68
CA GLU A 42 3.45 -5.60 8.36
C GLU A 42 1.96 -5.27 8.12
N GLU A 43 1.64 -4.00 7.99
CA GLU A 43 0.26 -3.51 7.75
C GLU A 43 -0.15 -3.60 6.28
N LEU A 44 0.81 -3.71 5.35
CA LEU A 44 0.60 -3.65 3.90
C LEU A 44 -0.49 -4.61 3.39
N ASP A 45 -0.47 -5.88 3.83
CA ASP A 45 -1.43 -6.88 3.36
C ASP A 45 -2.86 -6.55 3.80
N ASN A 46 -3.02 -6.12 5.05
CA ASN A 46 -4.31 -5.70 5.58
C ASN A 46 -4.80 -4.43 4.87
N THR A 47 -3.92 -3.44 4.68
CA THR A 47 -4.26 -2.18 4.02
C THR A 47 -4.69 -2.39 2.56
N LEU A 48 -4.04 -3.28 1.81
CA LEU A 48 -4.41 -3.54 0.41
C LEU A 48 -5.74 -4.30 0.27
N ASN A 49 -6.09 -5.16 1.23
CA ASN A 49 -7.32 -5.96 1.16
C ASN A 49 -8.54 -5.28 1.78
N ARG A 50 -8.34 -4.47 2.84
CA ARG A 50 -9.43 -3.90 3.64
C ARG A 50 -9.44 -2.38 3.70
N GLY A 51 -8.40 -1.73 3.15
CA GLY A 51 -8.15 -0.30 3.36
C GLY A 51 -7.52 -0.03 4.73
N MET A 52 -7.33 1.26 5.02
CA MET A 52 -7.17 1.75 6.39
C MET A 52 -8.47 2.36 6.89
#